data_AF-A0A955U6J5-F1
#
_entry.id   AF-A0A955U6J5-F1
#
_cell.length_a   1.000
_cell.length_b   1.000
_cell.length_c   1.000
_cell.angle_alpha   90.00
_cell.angle_beta   90.00
_cell.angle_gamma   90.00
#
_symmetry.space_group_name_H-M   'P 1'
#
loop_
_entity.id
_entity.type
_entity.pdbx_description
1 polymer ?
#
loop_
_entity_poly.entity_id
_entity_poly.type
_entity_poly.pdbx_seq_one_letter_code
_entity_poly.pdbx_strand_id
1 'polypeptide(L)'
;MGRRAQLREAYAALEEARSYAAWHEAATAMDALTGTDEWRADDRSPLYDADEIRASQVRLRSLREAGDALGLARTLTDDLYRHLSDLAAPELYEVAMAGTKHLVETYLEEAETCMRFLATHPVPGVPRTEVRRRFEQAFKVYGRSALMLSGGATLGFHHLGVVKALHALDLLPRILSGASTGAMIAAGACARTDEELRGMFADLDQLRLDGLKPVGPRRAWSNGAWLDPDQLYAVLRHNVGEWTFAEAWARSGRSLNISVSPTRTRQKPRLLCHLTSPDVLVATAALASSALPGLFPPVVLQQREGGRIVPYLPGERWVDGSLHGDLPTRRLSRLHNVNPFVVSQTNPHVLPLVRHHGRRGLGPAVAGLASAGLRTQGAYAADVARRLTRKDRGAVGRFVDRAYSVVTQEYKGDIDLHPQFNWGLYRKVVSNPTRSDLDRFVLEGERSVWPRVALIRAQTRLGRTFEDCLDQLSRP
;
A
#
# COMPACT_ATOMS: atom_id res chain seq x y z
N MET A 1 20.61 36.25 3.49
CA MET A 1 20.55 35.48 2.22
C MET A 1 19.27 35.83 1.49
N GLY A 2 19.26 35.94 0.15
CA GLY A 2 18.02 36.22 -0.59
C GLY A 2 17.06 35.02 -0.63
N ARG A 3 15.75 35.26 -0.73
CA ARG A 3 14.68 34.22 -0.75
C ARG A 3 14.94 33.06 -1.73
N ARG A 4 15.55 33.34 -2.89
CA ARG A 4 15.94 32.31 -3.89
C ARG A 4 17.05 31.38 -3.41
N ALA A 5 17.95 31.84 -2.54
CA ALA A 5 18.99 30.98 -1.95
C ALA A 5 18.35 30.03 -0.92
N GLN A 6 17.48 30.56 -0.06
CA GLN A 6 16.76 29.79 0.95
C GLN A 6 15.86 28.70 0.33
N LEU A 7 15.15 29.02 -0.76
CA LEU A 7 14.36 28.03 -1.50
C LEU A 7 15.21 26.89 -2.10
N ARG A 8 16.41 27.21 -2.62
CA ARG A 8 17.32 26.20 -3.14
C ARG A 8 17.88 25.31 -2.04
N GLU A 9 18.21 25.90 -0.89
CA GLU A 9 18.68 25.19 0.29
C GLU A 9 17.61 24.25 0.85
N ALA A 10 16.37 24.73 1.03
CA ALA A 10 15.25 23.90 1.46
C ALA A 10 14.95 22.75 0.47
N TYR A 11 15.04 23.01 -0.84
CA TYR A 11 14.86 21.98 -1.85
C TYR A 11 15.97 20.93 -1.81
N ALA A 12 17.23 21.34 -1.66
CA ALA A 12 18.36 20.42 -1.49
C ALA A 12 18.19 19.57 -0.22
N ALA A 13 17.76 20.18 0.89
CA ALA A 13 17.50 19.46 2.14
C ALA A 13 16.39 18.39 1.97
N LEU A 14 15.32 18.67 1.21
CA LEU A 14 14.30 17.68 0.85
C LEU A 14 14.88 16.51 0.04
N GLU A 15 15.74 16.79 -0.95
CA GLU A 15 16.37 15.78 -1.80
C GLU A 15 17.47 14.98 -1.10
N GLU A 16 18.08 15.52 -0.04
CA GLU A 16 19.15 14.89 0.71
C GLU A 16 18.64 14.15 1.96
N ALA A 17 17.42 14.46 2.42
CA ALA A 17 16.81 13.87 3.61
C ALA A 17 16.88 12.34 3.63
N ARG A 18 17.38 11.79 4.75
CA ARG A 18 17.51 10.35 5.01
C ARG A 18 16.54 9.85 6.08
N SER A 19 15.70 10.74 6.63
CA SER A 19 14.68 10.42 7.61
C SER A 19 13.45 11.29 7.38
N TYR A 20 12.28 10.80 7.82
CA TYR A 20 11.06 11.60 7.76
C TYR A 20 11.18 12.89 8.59
N ALA A 21 11.86 12.87 9.73
CA ALA A 21 12.04 14.06 10.57
C ALA A 21 12.80 15.16 9.81
N ALA A 22 13.92 14.84 9.19
CA ALA A 22 14.69 15.79 8.38
C ALA A 22 13.90 16.26 7.15
N TRP A 23 13.17 15.35 6.51
CA TRP A 23 12.30 15.71 5.38
C TRP A 23 11.17 16.67 5.81
N HIS A 24 10.52 16.41 6.95
CA HIS A 24 9.42 17.20 7.47
C HIS A 24 9.88 18.60 7.90
N GLU A 25 11.07 18.71 8.50
CA GLU A 25 11.69 19.99 8.82
C GLU A 25 11.94 20.82 7.55
N ALA A 26 12.54 20.22 6.52
CA ALA A 26 12.76 20.87 5.24
C ALA A 26 11.44 21.24 4.52
N ALA A 27 10.43 20.37 4.62
CA ALA A 27 9.08 20.62 4.09
C ALA A 27 8.41 21.81 4.79
N THR A 28 8.53 21.91 6.12
CA THR A 28 8.00 23.02 6.91
C THR A 28 8.70 24.34 6.55
N ALA A 29 10.02 24.32 6.39
CA ALA A 29 10.77 25.49 5.93
C ALA A 29 10.36 25.91 4.50
N MET A 30 10.13 24.95 3.60
CA MET A 30 9.63 25.21 2.25
C MET A 30 8.23 25.84 2.30
N ASP A 31 7.35 25.35 3.16
CA ASP A 31 6.00 25.88 3.31
C ASP A 31 6.02 27.35 3.75
N ALA A 32 6.82 27.68 4.78
CA ALA A 32 7.00 29.06 5.23
C ALA A 32 7.61 29.98 4.16
N LEU A 33 8.57 29.48 3.36
CA LEU A 33 9.20 30.27 2.28
C LEU A 33 8.27 30.50 1.09
N THR A 34 7.30 29.61 0.86
CA THR A 34 6.34 29.67 -0.25
C THR A 34 5.01 30.32 0.15
N GLY A 35 4.75 30.51 1.44
CA GLY A 35 3.51 31.07 1.99
C GLY A 35 2.36 30.06 2.02
N THR A 36 2.65 28.77 1.93
CA THR A 36 1.62 27.72 2.06
C THR A 36 1.25 27.47 3.52
N ASP A 37 2.05 27.94 4.48
CA ASP A 37 1.71 27.97 5.91
C ASP A 37 0.52 28.91 6.20
N GLU A 38 0.49 30.10 5.57
CA GLU A 38 -0.65 31.01 5.62
C GLU A 38 -1.91 30.34 5.08
N TRP A 39 -1.79 29.53 4.03
CA TRP A 39 -2.90 28.72 3.52
C TRP A 39 -3.36 27.66 4.53
N ARG A 40 -2.45 27.04 5.30
CA ARG A 40 -2.83 26.07 6.35
C ARG A 40 -3.55 26.74 7.53
N ALA A 41 -3.17 27.98 7.82
CA ALA A 41 -3.77 28.81 8.87
C ALA A 41 -5.12 29.43 8.47
N ASP A 42 -5.37 29.62 7.18
CA ASP A 42 -6.69 30.02 6.69
C ASP A 42 -7.66 28.83 6.73
N ASP A 43 -8.60 28.85 7.66
CA ASP A 43 -9.59 27.78 7.82
C ASP A 43 -10.50 27.61 6.59
N ARG A 44 -10.60 28.59 5.70
CA ARG A 44 -11.53 28.53 4.55
C ARG A 44 -11.06 27.53 3.49
N SER A 45 -12.01 26.78 2.96
CA SER A 45 -11.81 25.83 1.86
C SER A 45 -13.08 25.70 1.04
N PRO A 46 -13.01 25.49 -0.28
CA PRO A 46 -14.18 25.13 -1.08
C PRO A 46 -14.60 23.66 -0.89
N LEU A 47 -13.79 22.86 -0.18
CA LEU A 47 -14.00 21.41 -0.01
C LEU A 47 -14.79 21.06 1.25
N TYR A 48 -14.97 22.02 2.17
CA TYR A 48 -15.71 21.82 3.40
C TYR A 48 -16.26 23.15 3.93
N ASP A 49 -17.25 23.11 4.81
CA ASP A 49 -17.71 24.29 5.55
C ASP A 49 -16.90 24.48 6.84
N ALA A 50 -16.10 25.55 6.88
CA ALA A 50 -15.19 25.83 8.00
C ALA A 50 -15.93 26.16 9.31
N ASP A 51 -17.07 26.84 9.21
CA ASP A 51 -17.84 27.24 10.39
C ASP A 51 -18.57 26.04 10.98
N GLU A 52 -19.07 25.13 10.13
CA GLU A 52 -19.65 23.87 10.60
C GLU A 52 -18.63 22.98 11.32
N ILE A 53 -17.42 22.80 10.77
CA ILE A 53 -16.37 22.00 11.41
C ILE A 53 -15.96 22.63 12.74
N ARG A 54 -15.77 23.95 12.79
CA ARG A 54 -15.40 24.63 14.04
C ARG A 54 -16.50 24.48 15.09
N ALA A 55 -17.76 24.67 14.68
CA ALA A 55 -18.89 24.49 15.58
C ALA A 55 -18.99 23.04 16.08
N SER A 56 -18.73 22.06 15.22
CA SER A 56 -18.65 20.63 15.59
C SER A 56 -17.53 20.36 16.59
N GLN A 57 -16.32 20.83 16.31
CA GLN A 57 -15.17 20.70 17.20
C GLN A 57 -15.45 21.28 18.59
N VAL A 58 -16.04 22.47 18.67
CA VAL A 58 -16.41 23.12 19.93
C VAL A 58 -17.46 22.30 20.66
N ARG A 59 -18.52 21.82 19.97
CA ARG A 59 -19.55 20.96 20.59
C ARG A 59 -18.97 19.67 21.17
N LEU A 60 -18.15 18.96 20.40
CA LEU A 60 -17.50 17.73 20.84
C LEU A 60 -16.61 17.97 22.07
N ARG A 61 -15.80 19.03 22.03
CA ARG A 61 -14.95 19.43 23.16
C ARG A 61 -15.76 19.75 24.41
N SER A 62 -16.79 20.59 24.30
CA SER A 62 -17.62 20.98 25.44
C SER A 62 -18.35 19.79 26.07
N LEU A 63 -18.88 18.85 25.27
CA LEU A 63 -19.50 17.62 25.79
C LEU A 63 -18.49 16.74 26.53
N ARG A 64 -17.28 16.59 25.96
CA ARG A 64 -16.19 15.83 26.58
C ARG A 64 -15.73 16.46 27.90
N GLU A 65 -15.52 17.78 27.93
CA GLU A 65 -15.09 18.51 29.13
C GLU A 65 -16.15 18.54 30.22
N ALA A 66 -17.44 18.59 29.86
CA ALA A 66 -18.54 18.47 30.80
C ALA A 66 -18.75 17.02 31.31
N GLY A 67 -18.06 16.03 30.75
CA GLY A 67 -18.24 14.62 31.07
C GLY A 67 -19.58 14.04 30.57
N ASP A 68 -20.28 14.72 29.65
CA ASP A 68 -21.53 14.22 29.07
C ASP A 68 -21.25 13.16 28.01
N ALA A 69 -20.93 11.96 28.48
CA ALA A 69 -20.60 10.82 27.63
C ALA A 69 -21.78 10.36 26.76
N LEU A 70 -23.02 10.55 27.20
CA LEU A 70 -24.20 10.16 26.44
C LEU A 70 -24.47 11.15 25.29
N GLY A 71 -24.40 12.46 25.57
CA GLY A 71 -24.47 13.50 24.55
C GLY A 71 -23.35 13.35 23.53
N LEU A 72 -22.12 13.15 24.01
CA LEU A 72 -20.94 12.98 23.16
C LEU A 72 -21.08 11.80 22.19
N ALA A 73 -21.56 10.65 22.65
CA ALA A 73 -21.74 9.47 21.80
C ALA A 73 -22.72 9.71 20.64
N ARG A 74 -23.78 10.50 20.87
CA ARG A 74 -24.75 10.87 19.83
C ARG A 74 -24.13 11.82 18.83
N THR A 75 -23.57 12.93 19.32
CA THR A 75 -22.99 13.98 18.47
C THR A 75 -21.82 13.49 17.63
N LEU A 76 -20.92 12.69 18.22
CA LEU A 76 -19.76 12.16 17.49
C LEU A 76 -20.18 11.29 16.30
N THR A 77 -21.22 10.46 16.45
CA THR A 77 -21.68 9.61 15.35
C THR A 77 -22.14 10.47 14.18
N ASP A 78 -22.99 11.47 14.44
CA ASP A 78 -23.54 12.35 13.41
C ASP A 78 -22.46 13.19 12.72
N ASP A 79 -21.52 13.74 13.49
CA ASP A 79 -20.44 14.60 12.98
C ASP A 79 -19.42 13.81 12.13
N LEU A 80 -19.11 12.58 12.54
CA LEU A 80 -18.26 11.68 11.76
C LEU A 80 -18.89 11.40 10.38
N TYR A 81 -20.18 11.04 10.32
CA TYR A 81 -20.84 10.81 9.04
C TYR A 81 -20.89 12.05 8.14
N ARG A 82 -21.01 13.24 8.71
CA ARG A 82 -21.16 14.48 7.96
C ARG A 82 -19.85 14.96 7.32
N HIS A 83 -18.76 14.94 8.08
CA HIS A 83 -17.55 15.67 7.69
C HIS A 83 -16.45 14.77 7.11
N LEU A 84 -16.42 13.47 7.43
CA LEU A 84 -15.24 12.65 7.15
C LEU A 84 -14.85 12.54 5.68
N SER A 85 -15.83 12.47 4.78
CA SER A 85 -15.57 12.37 3.34
C SER A 85 -14.89 13.64 2.81
N ASP A 86 -15.32 14.80 3.29
CA ASP A 86 -14.81 16.10 2.85
C ASP A 86 -13.38 16.35 3.37
N LEU A 87 -13.10 15.97 4.62
CA LEU A 87 -11.79 16.12 5.26
C LEU A 87 -10.72 15.16 4.71
N ALA A 88 -11.14 14.11 4.02
CA ALA A 88 -10.28 13.12 3.39
C ALA A 88 -9.90 13.48 1.94
N ALA A 89 -10.41 14.60 1.40
CA ALA A 89 -10.16 15.04 0.02
C ALA A 89 -8.66 15.21 -0.25
N PRO A 90 -8.07 14.50 -1.24
CA PRO A 90 -6.63 14.56 -1.54
C PRO A 90 -6.12 15.98 -1.80
N GLU A 91 -6.95 16.85 -2.37
CA GLU A 91 -6.65 18.24 -2.70
C GLU A 91 -6.24 19.06 -1.47
N LEU A 92 -6.74 18.71 -0.27
CA LEU A 92 -6.34 19.33 1.00
C LEU A 92 -4.90 18.98 1.40
N TYR A 93 -4.29 17.96 0.82
CA TYR A 93 -2.97 17.45 1.19
C TYR A 93 -1.93 17.66 0.08
N GLU A 94 -2.28 18.42 -0.95
CA GLU A 94 -1.40 18.72 -2.10
C GLU A 94 -0.94 20.19 -2.15
N VAL A 95 -1.44 21.04 -1.24
CA VAL A 95 -1.09 22.47 -1.21
C VAL A 95 0.17 22.75 -0.40
N ALA A 96 0.23 22.25 0.84
CA ALA A 96 1.40 22.35 1.70
C ALA A 96 2.13 20.99 1.77
N MET A 97 3.44 21.01 1.96
CA MET A 97 4.25 19.79 2.00
C MET A 97 4.19 19.09 3.36
N ALA A 98 4.21 19.85 4.45
CA ALA A 98 4.32 19.29 5.80
C ALA A 98 2.97 18.79 6.36
N GLY A 99 1.84 19.26 5.83
CA GLY A 99 0.53 18.94 6.39
C GLY A 99 -0.65 19.50 5.59
N THR A 100 -1.78 19.64 6.27
CA THR A 100 -3.01 20.21 5.70
C THR A 100 -3.49 21.40 6.53
N LYS A 101 -4.73 21.85 6.30
CA LYS A 101 -5.43 22.88 7.08
C LYS A 101 -5.40 22.53 8.57
N HIS A 102 -5.03 23.50 9.42
CA HIS A 102 -4.98 23.29 10.87
C HIS A 102 -6.36 22.94 11.47
N LEU A 103 -7.44 23.48 10.91
CA LEU A 103 -8.80 23.11 11.29
C LEU A 103 -9.08 21.61 11.09
N VAL A 104 -8.64 21.04 9.97
CA VAL A 104 -8.79 19.60 9.67
C VAL A 104 -8.00 18.76 10.68
N GLU A 105 -6.73 19.13 10.90
CA GLU A 105 -5.83 18.44 11.84
C GLU A 105 -6.41 18.42 13.26
N THR A 106 -6.79 19.58 13.78
CA THR A 106 -7.29 19.74 15.15
C THR A 106 -8.69 19.16 15.34
N TYR A 107 -9.54 19.13 14.30
CA TYR A 107 -10.82 18.44 14.35
C TYR A 107 -10.65 16.91 14.45
N LEU A 108 -9.78 16.32 13.61
CA LEU A 108 -9.50 14.89 13.65
C LEU A 108 -8.86 14.46 14.98
N GLU A 109 -8.05 15.33 15.59
CA GLU A 109 -7.52 15.16 16.96
C GLU A 109 -8.62 15.15 18.02
N GLU A 110 -9.55 16.11 17.96
CA GLU A 110 -10.66 16.18 18.89
C GLU A 110 -11.58 14.96 18.75
N ALA A 111 -11.89 14.54 17.52
CA ALA A 111 -12.69 13.36 17.25
C ALA A 111 -12.04 12.08 17.81
N GLU A 112 -10.72 11.88 17.59
CA GLU A 112 -9.98 10.79 18.21
C GLU A 112 -10.06 10.83 19.74
N THR A 113 -9.84 12.00 20.32
CA THR A 113 -9.86 12.19 21.78
C THR A 113 -11.24 11.85 22.35
N CYS A 114 -12.31 12.24 21.66
CA CYS A 114 -13.68 11.91 22.03
C CYS A 114 -13.96 10.41 21.94
N MET A 115 -13.49 9.72 20.89
CA MET A 115 -13.61 8.26 20.78
C MET A 115 -12.92 7.56 21.95
N ARG A 116 -11.69 7.95 22.27
CA ARG A 116 -10.92 7.37 23.39
C ARG A 116 -11.58 7.66 24.75
N PHE A 117 -12.17 8.84 24.91
CA PHE A 117 -12.95 9.18 26.10
C PHE A 117 -14.14 8.24 26.27
N LEU A 118 -14.93 8.00 25.22
CA LEU A 118 -16.08 7.08 25.25
C LEU A 118 -15.67 5.62 25.51
N ALA A 119 -14.47 5.20 25.12
CA ALA A 119 -13.96 3.86 25.38
C ALA A 119 -13.48 3.65 26.84
N THR A 120 -13.09 4.74 27.50
CA THR A 120 -12.52 4.74 28.86
C THR A 120 -13.51 5.09 29.96
N HIS A 121 -14.52 5.91 29.66
CA HIS A 121 -15.45 6.45 30.66
C HIS A 121 -16.82 5.75 30.60
N PRO A 122 -17.50 5.57 31.74
CA PRO A 122 -18.85 5.03 31.75
C PRO A 122 -19.83 6.00 31.07
N VAL A 123 -20.70 5.47 30.23
CA VAL A 123 -21.79 6.23 29.63
C VAL A 123 -23.05 6.02 30.49
N PRO A 124 -23.62 7.08 31.11
CA PRO A 124 -24.78 6.95 31.98
C PRO A 124 -25.95 6.23 31.29
N GLY A 125 -26.49 5.20 31.94
CA GLY A 125 -27.61 4.40 31.42
C GLY A 125 -27.25 3.48 30.25
N VAL A 126 -25.99 3.37 29.85
CA VAL A 126 -25.54 2.52 28.75
C VAL A 126 -24.46 1.54 29.25
N PRO A 127 -24.74 0.23 29.29
CA PRO A 127 -23.74 -0.76 29.67
C PRO A 127 -22.51 -0.71 28.76
N ARG A 128 -21.32 -1.03 29.30
CA ARG A 128 -20.05 -1.07 28.54
C ARG A 128 -20.15 -2.01 27.32
N THR A 129 -20.91 -3.10 27.42
CA THR A 129 -21.19 -4.04 26.32
C THR A 129 -21.97 -3.38 25.17
N GLU A 130 -22.91 -2.49 25.48
CA GLU A 130 -23.67 -1.72 24.48
C GLU A 130 -22.81 -0.63 23.84
N VAL A 131 -21.93 0.03 24.62
CA VAL A 131 -20.92 0.95 24.06
C VAL A 131 -20.03 0.22 23.06
N ARG A 132 -19.49 -0.94 23.45
CA ARG A 132 -18.71 -1.81 22.55
C ARG A 132 -19.49 -2.16 21.29
N ARG A 133 -20.74 -2.62 21.41
CA ARG A 133 -21.58 -2.97 20.26
C ARG A 133 -21.75 -1.81 19.28
N ARG A 134 -21.88 -0.57 19.78
CA ARG A 134 -21.96 0.64 18.94
C ARG A 134 -20.64 0.95 18.23
N PHE A 135 -19.51 0.83 18.93
CA PHE A 135 -18.19 0.93 18.29
C PHE A 135 -18.00 -0.14 17.21
N GLU A 136 -18.42 -1.38 17.45
CA GLU A 136 -18.36 -2.47 16.45
C GLU A 136 -19.24 -2.15 15.22
N GLN A 137 -20.41 -1.57 15.43
CA GLN A 137 -21.29 -1.13 14.32
C GLN A 137 -20.69 0.03 13.54
N ALA A 138 -20.19 1.07 14.22
CA ALA A 138 -19.54 2.20 13.56
C ALA A 138 -18.30 1.76 12.77
N PHE A 139 -17.48 0.89 13.36
CA PHE A 139 -16.29 0.34 12.70
C PHE A 139 -16.64 -0.51 11.47
N LYS A 140 -17.76 -1.25 11.49
CA LYS A 140 -18.26 -1.97 10.31
C LYS A 140 -18.57 -1.04 9.14
N VAL A 141 -19.05 0.18 9.40
CA VAL A 141 -19.35 1.17 8.36
C VAL A 141 -18.10 1.92 7.91
N TYR A 142 -17.24 2.32 8.86
CA TYR A 142 -16.04 3.11 8.55
C TYR A 142 -14.97 2.28 7.84
N GLY A 143 -14.72 1.07 8.32
CA GLY A 143 -13.69 0.18 7.80
C GLY A 143 -12.30 0.40 8.40
N ARG A 144 -11.34 -0.32 7.86
CA ARG A 144 -9.91 -0.15 8.17
C ARG A 144 -9.11 0.04 6.89
N SER A 145 -7.85 0.45 7.02
CA SER A 145 -6.96 0.60 5.87
C SER A 145 -6.26 -0.70 5.48
N ALA A 146 -5.82 -0.77 4.23
CA ALA A 146 -4.91 -1.81 3.76
C ALA A 146 -3.75 -1.23 2.95
N LEU A 147 -2.59 -1.89 3.03
CA LEU A 147 -1.45 -1.63 2.16
C LEU A 147 -1.41 -2.66 1.04
N MET A 148 -1.40 -2.19 -0.20
CA MET A 148 -1.30 -3.03 -1.39
C MET A 148 0.05 -2.81 -2.08
N LEU A 149 0.81 -3.88 -2.25
CA LEU A 149 2.13 -3.87 -2.87
C LEU A 149 2.04 -4.51 -4.25
N SER A 150 2.34 -3.73 -5.30
CA SER A 150 2.25 -4.22 -6.67
C SER A 150 3.36 -5.22 -7.03
N GLY A 151 3.21 -5.82 -8.21
CA GLY A 151 4.35 -6.40 -8.90
C GLY A 151 5.37 -5.32 -9.33
N GLY A 152 6.50 -5.76 -9.89
CA GLY A 152 7.53 -4.83 -10.38
C GLY A 152 8.90 -5.46 -10.62
N ALA A 153 9.01 -6.80 -10.57
CA ALA A 153 10.28 -7.53 -10.61
C ALA A 153 11.28 -6.93 -9.60
N THR A 154 12.52 -6.64 -9.99
CA THR A 154 13.53 -6.04 -9.09
C THR A 154 13.13 -4.64 -8.59
N LEU A 155 12.27 -3.90 -9.29
CA LEU A 155 11.79 -2.61 -8.79
C LEU A 155 10.82 -2.76 -7.61
N GLY A 156 10.29 -3.97 -7.37
CA GLY A 156 9.45 -4.21 -6.19
C GLY A 156 10.20 -4.01 -4.86
N PHE A 157 11.54 -4.03 -4.85
CA PHE A 157 12.32 -3.76 -3.62
C PHE A 157 12.09 -2.35 -3.03
N HIS A 158 11.52 -1.40 -3.78
CA HIS A 158 11.07 -0.12 -3.21
C HIS A 158 9.98 -0.29 -2.14
N HIS A 159 9.18 -1.37 -2.22
CA HIS A 159 8.17 -1.63 -1.21
C HIS A 159 8.78 -1.87 0.18
N LEU A 160 10.04 -2.31 0.28
CA LEU A 160 10.74 -2.38 1.57
C LEU A 160 10.83 -1.00 2.23
N GLY A 161 11.14 0.03 1.45
CA GLY A 161 11.16 1.42 1.91
C GLY A 161 9.79 1.92 2.33
N VAL A 162 8.75 1.58 1.57
CA VAL A 162 7.37 1.94 1.93
C VAL A 162 6.96 1.29 3.24
N VAL A 163 7.19 -0.01 3.40
CA VAL A 163 6.91 -0.75 4.63
C VAL A 163 7.72 -0.17 5.78
N LYS A 164 9.01 0.11 5.59
CA LYS A 164 9.90 0.72 6.60
C LYS A 164 9.38 2.07 7.07
N ALA A 165 9.06 2.99 6.15
CA ALA A 165 8.57 4.32 6.50
C ALA A 165 7.22 4.27 7.21
N LEU A 166 6.27 3.47 6.72
CA LEU A 166 4.98 3.31 7.37
C LEU A 166 5.12 2.67 8.76
N HIS A 167 5.97 1.65 8.90
CA HIS A 167 6.25 1.00 10.18
C HIS A 167 6.89 1.95 11.19
N ALA A 168 7.91 2.71 10.77
CA ALA A 168 8.62 3.66 11.63
C ALA A 168 7.73 4.81 12.12
N LEU A 169 6.62 5.08 11.43
CA LEU A 169 5.65 6.13 11.76
C LEU A 169 4.38 5.59 12.43
N ASP A 170 4.31 4.30 12.78
CA ASP A 170 3.11 3.60 13.27
C ASP A 170 1.89 3.73 12.31
N LEU A 171 2.15 3.85 11.01
CA LEU A 171 1.16 3.97 9.95
C LEU A 171 1.01 2.70 9.11
N LEU A 172 1.75 1.63 9.42
CA LEU A 172 1.64 0.36 8.69
C LEU A 172 0.27 -0.31 8.96
N PRO A 173 -0.60 -0.48 7.94
CA PRO A 173 -1.90 -1.12 8.15
C PRO A 173 -1.77 -2.58 8.60
N ARG A 174 -2.75 -3.08 9.35
CA ARG A 174 -2.81 -4.52 9.71
C ARG A 174 -3.12 -5.43 8.52
N ILE A 175 -3.71 -4.90 7.45
CA ILE A 175 -4.04 -5.67 6.24
C ILE A 175 -3.01 -5.38 5.16
N LEU A 176 -2.22 -6.38 4.78
CA LEU A 176 -1.26 -6.27 3.69
C LEU A 176 -1.70 -7.19 2.55
N SER A 177 -1.65 -6.68 1.34
CA SER A 177 -1.88 -7.44 0.11
C SER A 177 -0.70 -7.28 -0.82
N GLY A 178 -0.29 -8.37 -1.47
CA GLY A 178 0.80 -8.31 -2.43
C GLY A 178 0.59 -9.20 -3.64
N ALA A 179 1.21 -8.81 -4.75
CA ALA A 179 1.34 -9.63 -5.95
C ALA A 179 2.81 -9.68 -6.39
N SER A 180 3.28 -10.83 -6.88
CA SER A 180 4.66 -11.01 -7.34
C SER A 180 5.69 -10.54 -6.29
N THR A 181 6.68 -9.70 -6.62
CA THR A 181 7.63 -9.14 -5.63
C THR A 181 6.94 -8.47 -4.42
N GLY A 182 5.80 -7.78 -4.64
CA GLY A 182 5.01 -7.21 -3.56
C GLY A 182 4.44 -8.27 -2.60
N ALA A 183 4.11 -9.47 -3.11
CA ALA A 183 3.71 -10.60 -2.25
C ALA A 183 4.87 -11.10 -1.39
N MET A 184 6.09 -11.13 -1.92
CA MET A 184 7.28 -11.52 -1.16
C MET A 184 7.55 -10.55 -0.01
N ILE A 185 7.44 -9.25 -0.27
CA ILE A 185 7.70 -8.19 0.72
C ILE A 185 6.58 -8.14 1.77
N ALA A 186 5.31 -8.21 1.33
CA ALA A 186 4.18 -8.33 2.25
C ALA A 186 4.31 -9.57 3.14
N ALA A 187 4.72 -10.72 2.58
CA ALA A 187 4.96 -11.94 3.33
C ALA A 187 6.07 -11.76 4.38
N GLY A 188 7.20 -11.15 4.00
CA GLY A 188 8.28 -10.84 4.94
C GLY A 188 7.86 -9.94 6.09
N ALA A 189 7.00 -8.95 5.82
CA ALA A 189 6.45 -8.06 6.84
C ALA A 189 5.45 -8.78 7.77
N CYS A 190 4.50 -9.55 7.21
CA CYS A 190 3.49 -10.28 7.98
C CYS A 190 4.03 -11.52 8.71
N ALA A 191 5.22 -12.01 8.37
CA ALA A 191 5.85 -13.15 9.04
C ALA A 191 6.71 -12.77 10.27
N ARG A 192 6.78 -11.48 10.61
CA ARG A 192 7.60 -10.94 11.70
C ARG A 192 6.75 -10.26 12.76
N THR A 193 7.25 -10.11 13.98
CA THR A 193 6.71 -9.13 14.94
C THR A 193 7.20 -7.71 14.60
N ASP A 194 6.74 -6.69 15.33
CA ASP A 194 7.20 -5.31 15.12
C ASP A 194 8.67 -5.11 15.50
N GLU A 195 9.15 -5.85 16.51
CA GLU A 195 10.56 -5.87 16.92
C GLU A 195 11.44 -6.55 15.87
N GLU A 196 11.03 -7.71 15.37
CA GLU A 196 11.75 -8.42 14.31
C GLU A 196 11.78 -7.62 13.00
N LEU A 197 10.69 -6.93 12.67
CA LEU A 197 10.64 -6.05 11.51
C LEU A 197 11.59 -4.85 11.67
N ARG A 198 11.66 -4.27 12.87
CA ARG A 198 12.63 -3.20 13.19
C ARG A 198 14.07 -3.70 13.07
N GLY A 199 14.36 -4.89 13.59
CA GLY A 199 15.67 -5.55 13.44
C GLY A 199 16.04 -5.82 11.97
N MET A 200 15.06 -6.26 11.15
CA MET A 200 15.25 -6.45 9.71
C MET A 200 15.66 -5.18 8.98
N PHE A 201 15.02 -4.05 9.30
CA PHE A 201 15.37 -2.77 8.67
C PHE A 201 16.63 -2.12 9.24
N ALA A 202 17.05 -2.48 10.45
CA ALA A 202 18.31 -2.05 11.03
C ALA A 202 19.51 -2.75 10.36
N ASP A 203 19.35 -4.02 9.97
CA ASP A 203 20.36 -4.78 9.24
C ASP A 203 19.75 -5.52 8.03
N LEU A 204 19.78 -4.88 6.86
CA LEU A 204 19.28 -5.48 5.62
C LEU A 204 20.19 -6.61 5.08
N ASP A 205 21.40 -6.85 5.62
CA ASP A 205 22.29 -7.90 5.11
C ASP A 205 21.77 -9.32 5.42
N GLN A 206 20.83 -9.42 6.36
CA GLN A 206 20.13 -10.67 6.63
C GLN A 206 19.21 -11.11 5.49
N LEU A 207 18.86 -10.21 4.55
CA LEU A 207 17.97 -10.51 3.43
C LEU A 207 18.74 -11.17 2.28
N ARG A 208 18.24 -12.32 1.83
CA ARG A 208 18.70 -12.92 0.59
C ARG A 208 18.03 -12.28 -0.62
N LEU A 209 18.84 -11.86 -1.58
CA LEU A 209 18.39 -11.16 -2.80
C LEU A 209 18.68 -11.97 -4.08
N ASP A 210 19.30 -13.14 -3.94
CA ASP A 210 19.78 -14.00 -5.01
C ASP A 210 18.70 -14.96 -5.55
N GLY A 211 17.47 -14.46 -5.71
CA GLY A 211 16.32 -15.25 -6.15
C GLY A 211 16.26 -15.50 -7.65
N LEU A 212 16.82 -14.60 -8.46
CA LEU A 212 16.83 -14.70 -9.93
C LEU A 212 18.09 -15.43 -10.39
N LYS A 213 18.07 -16.76 -10.36
CA LYS A 213 19.16 -17.61 -10.88
C LYS A 213 18.79 -18.18 -12.24
N PRO A 214 19.50 -17.80 -13.32
CA PRO A 214 19.27 -18.38 -14.65
C PRO A 214 19.56 -19.88 -14.68
N VAL A 215 18.76 -20.63 -15.43
CA VAL A 215 19.04 -22.04 -15.74
C VAL A 215 19.64 -22.18 -17.14
N GLY A 216 20.42 -23.26 -17.35
CA GLY A 216 20.99 -23.56 -18.66
C GLY A 216 19.92 -23.82 -19.74
N PRO A 217 20.21 -23.62 -21.03
CA PRO A 217 19.23 -23.65 -22.11
C PRO A 217 18.47 -24.99 -22.23
N ARG A 218 19.14 -26.11 -21.93
CA ARG A 218 18.49 -27.43 -21.89
C ARG A 218 17.40 -27.53 -20.81
N ARG A 219 17.67 -27.01 -19.61
CA ARG A 219 16.73 -26.99 -18.48
C ARG A 219 15.62 -25.97 -18.70
N ALA A 220 15.94 -24.84 -19.36
CA ALA A 220 14.93 -23.86 -19.75
C ALA A 220 13.91 -24.45 -20.73
N TRP A 221 14.38 -25.24 -21.71
CA TRP A 221 13.52 -25.93 -22.66
C TRP A 221 12.64 -27.00 -21.99
N SER A 222 13.20 -27.84 -21.11
CA SER A 222 12.44 -28.90 -20.44
C SER A 222 11.38 -28.36 -19.47
N ASN A 223 11.71 -27.29 -18.74
CA ASN A 223 10.86 -26.75 -17.68
C ASN A 223 9.96 -25.60 -18.17
N GLY A 224 10.18 -25.10 -19.39
CA GLY A 224 9.46 -23.96 -19.96
C GLY A 224 9.71 -22.65 -19.22
N ALA A 225 10.84 -22.51 -18.52
CA ALA A 225 11.15 -21.39 -17.64
C ALA A 225 12.65 -21.09 -17.56
N TRP A 226 13.04 -19.82 -17.61
CA TRP A 226 14.44 -19.38 -17.64
C TRP A 226 15.11 -19.23 -16.26
N LEU A 227 14.33 -19.22 -15.18
CA LEU A 227 14.83 -19.05 -13.82
C LEU A 227 14.57 -20.29 -12.96
N ASP A 228 15.45 -20.51 -11.98
CA ASP A 228 15.39 -21.65 -11.07
C ASP A 228 14.35 -21.41 -9.95
N PRO A 229 13.19 -22.11 -9.95
CA PRO A 229 12.17 -21.92 -8.91
C PRO A 229 12.65 -22.37 -7.53
N ASP A 230 13.57 -23.34 -7.45
CA ASP A 230 14.07 -23.87 -6.20
C ASP A 230 14.96 -22.85 -5.49
N GLN A 231 15.73 -22.08 -6.27
CA GLN A 231 16.50 -20.95 -5.75
C GLN A 231 15.59 -19.88 -5.16
N LEU A 232 14.54 -19.47 -5.89
CA LEU A 232 13.61 -18.47 -5.39
C LEU A 232 12.87 -18.97 -4.14
N TYR A 233 12.47 -20.24 -4.11
CA TYR A 233 11.86 -20.85 -2.94
C TYR A 233 12.79 -20.86 -1.72
N ALA A 234 14.08 -21.16 -1.91
CA ALA A 234 15.07 -21.09 -0.84
C ALA A 234 15.25 -19.66 -0.29
N VAL A 235 15.25 -18.66 -1.16
CA VAL A 235 15.27 -17.24 -0.76
C VAL A 235 14.02 -16.86 0.02
N LEU A 236 12.84 -17.28 -0.44
CA LEU A 236 11.57 -17.04 0.26
C LEU A 236 11.54 -17.71 1.63
N ARG A 237 12.00 -18.96 1.74
CA ARG A 237 12.11 -19.65 3.03
C ARG A 237 13.06 -18.95 4.00
N HIS A 238 14.19 -18.44 3.50
CA HIS A 238 15.14 -17.67 4.32
C HIS A 238 14.53 -16.34 4.79
N ASN A 239 13.91 -15.59 3.86
CA ASN A 239 13.41 -14.25 4.16
C ASN A 239 12.08 -14.24 4.91
N VAL A 240 11.24 -15.26 4.75
CA VAL A 240 9.88 -15.31 5.32
C VAL A 240 9.76 -16.35 6.43
N GLY A 241 10.46 -17.49 6.31
CA GLY A 241 10.26 -18.68 7.14
C GLY A 241 9.24 -19.66 6.56
N GLU A 242 8.98 -20.74 7.29
CA GLU A 242 8.05 -21.82 6.92
C GLU A 242 6.68 -21.69 7.62
N TRP A 243 6.13 -20.50 7.60
CA TRP A 243 4.84 -20.20 8.22
C TRP A 243 3.67 -20.51 7.30
N THR A 244 2.58 -21.01 7.90
CA THR A 244 1.25 -20.95 7.28
C THR A 244 0.65 -19.54 7.40
N PHE A 245 -0.43 -19.26 6.66
CA PHE A 245 -1.12 -17.97 6.80
C PHE A 245 -1.69 -17.76 8.20
N ALA A 246 -2.20 -18.81 8.84
CA ALA A 246 -2.71 -18.75 10.21
C ALA A 246 -1.59 -18.50 11.23
N GLU A 247 -0.45 -19.18 11.07
CA GLU A 247 0.73 -18.99 11.94
C GLU A 247 1.31 -17.58 11.81
N ALA A 248 1.44 -17.07 10.58
CA ALA A 248 1.93 -15.71 10.32
C ALA A 248 0.99 -14.65 10.91
N TRP A 249 -0.33 -14.84 10.80
CA TRP A 249 -1.33 -13.96 11.44
C TRP A 249 -1.22 -14.00 12.97
N ALA A 250 -1.17 -15.19 13.56
CA ALA A 250 -1.07 -15.35 15.01
C ALA A 250 0.22 -14.74 15.58
N ARG A 251 1.32 -14.78 14.82
CA ARG A 251 2.61 -14.20 15.21
C ARG A 251 2.61 -12.66 15.15
N SER A 252 2.10 -12.10 14.05
CA SER A 252 2.32 -10.69 13.72
C SER A 252 1.12 -9.79 13.96
N GLY A 253 -0.09 -10.34 14.09
CA GLY A 253 -1.34 -9.58 14.07
C GLY A 253 -1.63 -8.90 12.72
N ARG A 254 -0.89 -9.23 11.66
CA ARG A 254 -1.02 -8.63 10.31
C ARG A 254 -1.51 -9.66 9.30
N SER A 255 -2.63 -9.35 8.63
CA SER A 255 -3.27 -10.27 7.71
C SER A 255 -2.63 -10.16 6.35
N LEU A 256 -1.87 -11.18 6.00
CA LEU A 256 -1.30 -11.34 4.67
C LEU A 256 -2.36 -11.82 3.67
N ASN A 257 -2.41 -11.16 2.51
CA ASN A 257 -3.28 -11.52 1.40
C ASN A 257 -2.47 -11.64 0.11
N ILE A 258 -2.46 -12.82 -0.51
CA ILE A 258 -1.70 -13.08 -1.74
C ILE A 258 -2.66 -13.52 -2.84
N SER A 259 -2.59 -12.86 -3.99
CA SER A 259 -3.38 -13.22 -5.17
C SER A 259 -2.66 -14.27 -6.01
N VAL A 260 -3.37 -15.32 -6.40
CA VAL A 260 -2.88 -16.39 -7.29
C VAL A 260 -3.91 -16.74 -8.35
N SER A 261 -3.44 -17.05 -9.55
CA SER A 261 -4.28 -17.48 -10.68
C SER A 261 -4.08 -18.97 -10.97
N PRO A 262 -5.15 -19.75 -11.15
CA PRO A 262 -5.02 -21.15 -11.55
C PRO A 262 -4.57 -21.25 -13.01
N THR A 263 -3.84 -22.30 -13.36
CA THR A 263 -3.47 -22.57 -14.77
C THR A 263 -4.66 -23.05 -15.61
N ARG A 264 -5.71 -23.58 -14.97
CA ARG A 264 -6.92 -24.09 -15.64
C ARG A 264 -7.87 -22.95 -15.98
N THR A 265 -8.33 -22.91 -17.23
CA THR A 265 -9.13 -21.81 -17.81
C THR A 265 -10.52 -21.59 -17.20
N ARG A 266 -11.08 -22.58 -16.49
CA ARG A 266 -12.44 -22.49 -15.91
C ARG A 266 -12.45 -22.06 -14.44
N GLN A 267 -11.29 -21.89 -13.80
CA GLN A 267 -11.22 -21.47 -12.40
C GLN A 267 -10.92 -19.98 -12.26
N LYS A 268 -11.53 -19.35 -11.25
CA LYS A 268 -11.31 -17.94 -10.94
C LYS A 268 -10.05 -17.77 -10.07
N PRO A 269 -9.35 -16.61 -10.14
CA PRO A 269 -8.26 -16.30 -9.23
C PRO A 269 -8.68 -16.43 -7.76
N ARG A 270 -7.74 -16.80 -6.90
CA ARG A 270 -7.95 -16.92 -5.45
C ARG A 270 -7.14 -15.86 -4.70
N LEU A 271 -7.72 -15.39 -3.59
CA LEU A 271 -7.02 -14.56 -2.63
C LEU A 271 -6.75 -15.43 -1.40
N LEU A 272 -5.49 -15.79 -1.20
CA LEU A 272 -5.04 -16.63 -0.10
C LEU A 272 -4.77 -15.75 1.12
N CYS A 273 -5.37 -16.07 2.25
CA CYS A 273 -5.14 -15.42 3.53
C CYS A 273 -5.49 -16.38 4.68
N HIS A 274 -5.31 -15.92 5.93
CA HIS A 274 -5.61 -16.72 7.11
C HIS A 274 -7.09 -17.15 7.21
N LEU A 275 -8.01 -16.41 6.59
CA LEU A 275 -9.45 -16.74 6.57
C LEU A 275 -9.83 -17.78 5.49
N THR A 276 -9.17 -17.73 4.33
CA THR A 276 -9.55 -18.54 3.16
C THR A 276 -8.63 -19.75 2.96
N SER A 277 -7.43 -19.72 3.51
CA SER A 277 -6.35 -20.69 3.26
C SER A 277 -5.39 -20.76 4.47
N PRO A 278 -5.90 -21.00 5.70
CA PRO A 278 -5.12 -20.90 6.94
C PRO A 278 -3.87 -21.76 6.95
N ASP A 279 -3.96 -22.99 6.45
CA ASP A 279 -2.89 -23.99 6.53
C ASP A 279 -1.88 -23.92 5.38
N VAL A 280 -2.13 -23.07 4.37
CA VAL A 280 -1.23 -22.93 3.20
C VAL A 280 0.06 -22.22 3.61
N LEU A 281 1.20 -22.73 3.16
CA LEU A 281 2.51 -22.14 3.41
C LEU A 281 2.69 -20.83 2.63
N VAL A 282 3.00 -19.77 3.35
CA VAL A 282 3.19 -18.41 2.81
C VAL A 282 4.29 -18.38 1.74
N ALA A 283 5.42 -19.07 1.97
CA ALA A 283 6.53 -19.11 1.03
C ALA A 283 6.11 -19.71 -0.34
N THR A 284 5.28 -20.76 -0.35
CA THR A 284 4.77 -21.33 -1.61
C THR A 284 3.73 -20.45 -2.29
N ALA A 285 2.92 -19.74 -1.51
CA ALA A 285 1.96 -18.76 -2.03
C ALA A 285 2.68 -17.57 -2.68
N ALA A 286 3.73 -17.03 -2.05
CA ALA A 286 4.56 -15.99 -2.62
C ALA A 286 5.27 -16.46 -3.90
N LEU A 287 5.83 -17.68 -3.89
CA LEU A 287 6.44 -18.29 -5.08
C LEU A 287 5.44 -18.42 -6.23
N ALA A 288 4.23 -18.92 -5.96
CA ALA A 288 3.16 -19.03 -6.94
C ALA A 288 2.73 -17.66 -7.48
N SER A 289 2.63 -16.65 -6.62
CA SER A 289 2.29 -15.28 -7.01
C SER A 289 3.39 -14.62 -7.86
N SER A 290 4.63 -15.12 -7.79
CA SER A 290 5.75 -14.67 -8.62
C SER A 290 6.02 -15.57 -9.83
N ALA A 291 5.23 -16.63 -10.00
CA ALA A 291 5.40 -17.59 -11.08
C ALA A 291 4.83 -17.05 -12.41
N LEU A 292 5.57 -16.11 -13.00
CA LEU A 292 5.26 -15.61 -14.34
C LEU A 292 5.60 -16.68 -15.38
N PRO A 293 4.67 -17.02 -16.29
CA PRO A 293 4.93 -17.92 -17.40
C PRO A 293 6.24 -17.55 -18.10
N GLY A 294 7.04 -18.55 -18.50
CA GLY A 294 8.36 -18.44 -19.13
C GLY A 294 9.50 -17.90 -18.26
N LEU A 295 9.24 -17.21 -17.16
CA LEU A 295 10.27 -16.91 -16.17
C LEU A 295 10.39 -18.03 -15.13
N PHE A 296 9.26 -18.44 -14.57
CA PHE A 296 9.17 -19.52 -13.58
C PHE A 296 8.06 -20.52 -13.97
N PRO A 297 8.21 -21.81 -13.65
CA PRO A 297 7.17 -22.79 -13.90
C PRO A 297 5.98 -22.60 -12.94
N PRO A 298 4.76 -23.04 -13.31
CA PRO A 298 3.61 -23.05 -12.41
C PRO A 298 3.85 -23.87 -11.15
N VAL A 299 3.36 -23.36 -10.01
CA VAL A 299 3.66 -23.86 -8.67
C VAL A 299 2.49 -24.65 -8.12
N VAL A 300 2.77 -25.79 -7.47
CA VAL A 300 1.81 -26.48 -6.61
C VAL A 300 1.96 -25.89 -5.20
N LEU A 301 0.88 -25.34 -4.66
CA LEU A 301 0.89 -24.80 -3.30
C LEU A 301 1.09 -25.93 -2.28
N GLN A 302 1.64 -25.61 -1.12
CA GLN A 302 1.81 -26.56 -0.03
C GLN A 302 1.03 -26.10 1.19
N GLN A 303 0.54 -27.05 1.99
CA GLN A 303 -0.12 -26.80 3.26
C GLN A 303 0.50 -27.65 4.37
N ARG A 304 0.29 -27.21 5.62
CA ARG A 304 0.66 -27.98 6.81
C ARG A 304 -0.54 -28.79 7.30
N GLU A 305 -0.41 -30.10 7.34
CA GLU A 305 -1.44 -31.02 7.82
C GLU A 305 -0.80 -32.06 8.75
N GLY A 306 -1.27 -32.16 10.00
CA GLY A 306 -0.70 -33.08 10.99
C GLY A 306 0.80 -32.87 11.24
N GLY A 307 1.27 -31.63 11.17
CA GLY A 307 2.69 -31.26 11.30
C GLY A 307 3.55 -31.52 10.06
N ARG A 308 3.01 -32.17 9.03
CA ARG A 308 3.72 -32.46 7.77
C ARG A 308 3.35 -31.48 6.68
N ILE A 309 4.27 -31.25 5.76
CA ILE A 309 4.03 -30.42 4.58
C ILE A 309 3.52 -31.32 3.46
N VAL A 310 2.31 -31.05 2.98
CA VAL A 310 1.65 -31.80 1.90
C VAL A 310 1.16 -30.86 0.80
N PRO A 311 0.95 -31.34 -0.43
CA PRO A 311 0.41 -30.51 -1.51
C PRO A 311 -1.00 -30.00 -1.21
N TYR A 312 -1.22 -28.69 -1.36
CA TYR A 312 -2.55 -28.08 -1.35
C TYR A 312 -3.18 -28.19 -2.73
N LEU A 313 -4.29 -28.92 -2.83
CA LEU A 313 -4.98 -29.23 -4.10
C LEU A 313 -3.99 -29.80 -5.15
N PRO A 314 -3.50 -31.04 -4.99
CA PRO A 314 -2.40 -31.59 -5.80
C PRO A 314 -2.64 -31.60 -7.32
N GLY A 315 -3.90 -31.59 -7.75
CA GLY A 315 -4.26 -31.50 -9.17
C GLY A 315 -4.19 -30.08 -9.77
N GLU A 316 -3.98 -29.06 -8.94
CA GLU A 316 -3.97 -27.65 -9.33
C GLU A 316 -2.56 -27.07 -9.33
N ARG A 317 -2.32 -26.19 -10.31
CA ARG A 317 -1.10 -25.39 -10.38
C ARG A 317 -1.46 -23.94 -10.51
N TRP A 318 -0.64 -23.11 -9.88
CA TRP A 318 -0.87 -21.69 -9.69
C TRP A 318 0.25 -20.88 -10.35
N VAL A 319 -0.14 -19.73 -10.87
CA VAL A 319 0.72 -18.71 -11.48
C VAL A 319 0.36 -17.34 -10.92
N ASP A 320 1.11 -16.32 -11.34
CA ASP A 320 0.92 -14.94 -10.90
C ASP A 320 -0.55 -14.49 -10.98
N GLY A 321 -1.05 -13.93 -9.87
CA GLY A 321 -2.43 -13.45 -9.71
C GLY A 321 -2.82 -12.35 -10.70
N SER A 322 -1.85 -11.56 -11.17
CA SER A 322 -2.04 -10.46 -12.12
C SER A 322 -2.43 -10.91 -13.53
N LEU A 323 -2.30 -12.20 -13.85
CA LEU A 323 -2.61 -12.72 -15.17
C LEU A 323 -4.12 -12.76 -15.47
N HIS A 324 -4.98 -12.95 -14.46
CA HIS A 324 -6.40 -13.27 -14.65
C HIS A 324 -7.36 -12.41 -13.79
N GLY A 325 -6.90 -11.32 -13.15
CA GLY A 325 -7.79 -10.41 -12.43
C GLY A 325 -7.18 -9.08 -11.99
N ASP A 326 -8.05 -8.07 -11.87
CA ASP A 326 -7.74 -6.77 -11.28
C ASP A 326 -7.33 -6.92 -9.79
N LEU A 327 -6.86 -5.81 -9.22
CA LEU A 327 -6.53 -5.72 -7.80
C LEU A 327 -7.63 -6.34 -6.91
N PRO A 328 -7.28 -7.11 -5.85
CA PRO A 328 -8.29 -7.76 -5.01
C PRO A 328 -9.02 -6.80 -4.06
N THR A 329 -9.16 -5.50 -4.37
CA THR A 329 -9.82 -4.49 -3.51
C THR A 329 -11.20 -4.97 -3.04
N ARG A 330 -12.07 -5.37 -3.96
CA ARG A 330 -13.41 -5.91 -3.63
C ARG A 330 -13.37 -7.17 -2.75
N ARG A 331 -12.31 -7.97 -2.81
CA ARG A 331 -12.16 -9.16 -1.95
C ARG A 331 -11.62 -8.77 -0.58
N LEU A 332 -10.63 -7.87 -0.53
CA LEU A 332 -10.09 -7.31 0.70
C LEU A 332 -11.17 -6.57 1.49
N SER A 333 -11.96 -5.71 0.84
CA SER A 333 -13.10 -5.03 1.47
C SER A 333 -14.08 -6.01 2.09
N ARG A 334 -14.42 -7.10 1.39
CA ARG A 334 -15.37 -8.11 1.89
C ARG A 334 -14.83 -8.97 3.02
N LEU A 335 -13.55 -9.35 2.96
CA LEU A 335 -12.95 -10.25 3.95
C LEU A 335 -12.52 -9.51 5.22
N HIS A 336 -12.01 -8.29 5.08
CA HIS A 336 -11.32 -7.58 6.15
C HIS A 336 -11.96 -6.24 6.52
N ASN A 337 -13.11 -5.90 5.91
CA ASN A 337 -13.77 -4.61 6.07
C ASN A 337 -12.85 -3.42 5.74
N VAL A 338 -12.16 -3.51 4.60
CA VAL A 338 -11.23 -2.48 4.13
C VAL A 338 -11.97 -1.43 3.30
N ASN A 339 -11.73 -0.16 3.63
CA ASN A 339 -12.25 0.98 2.89
C ASN A 339 -11.11 1.77 2.21
N PRO A 340 -10.23 2.52 2.92
CA PRO A 340 -9.12 3.18 2.27
C PRO A 340 -7.96 2.22 1.93
N PHE A 341 -7.44 2.35 0.71
CA PHE A 341 -6.30 1.59 0.20
C PHE A 341 -5.08 2.48 -0.01
N VAL A 342 -3.98 2.16 0.67
CA VAL A 342 -2.65 2.69 0.37
C VAL A 342 -2.01 1.74 -0.63
N VAL A 343 -1.67 2.23 -1.82
CA VAL A 343 -1.15 1.43 -2.92
C VAL A 343 0.28 1.85 -3.20
N SER A 344 1.23 0.93 -3.06
CA SER A 344 2.59 1.12 -3.54
C SER A 344 2.73 0.50 -4.92
N GLN A 345 2.95 1.34 -5.93
CA GLN A 345 3.07 0.90 -7.31
C GLN A 345 4.48 1.10 -7.86
N THR A 346 5.12 0.00 -8.21
CA THR A 346 6.47 -0.03 -8.79
C THR A 346 6.49 -0.38 -10.29
N ASN A 347 5.31 -0.46 -10.92
CA ASN A 347 5.22 -0.84 -12.32
C ASN A 347 5.78 0.26 -13.26
N PRO A 348 6.69 -0.07 -14.18
CA PRO A 348 7.38 0.94 -15.00
C PRO A 348 6.49 1.74 -15.96
N HIS A 349 5.34 1.21 -16.36
CA HIS A 349 4.47 1.82 -17.38
C HIS A 349 3.51 2.90 -16.84
N VAL A 350 3.34 3.03 -15.52
CA VAL A 350 2.50 4.09 -14.92
C VAL A 350 3.23 5.43 -14.84
N LEU A 351 4.55 5.43 -15.03
CA LEU A 351 5.41 6.59 -14.82
C LEU A 351 5.36 7.69 -15.88
N PRO A 352 5.08 7.40 -17.17
CA PRO A 352 4.83 8.47 -18.15
C PRO A 352 3.56 9.28 -17.84
N LEU A 353 2.64 8.75 -17.03
CA LEU A 353 1.33 9.35 -16.73
C LEU A 353 1.34 10.16 -15.41
N VAL A 354 2.05 9.70 -14.39
CA VAL A 354 2.06 10.34 -13.05
C VAL A 354 2.93 11.60 -12.98
N ARG A 355 3.87 11.79 -13.92
CA ARG A 355 4.72 12.99 -13.99
C ARG A 355 3.97 14.31 -14.28
N HIS A 356 2.64 14.29 -14.41
CA HIS A 356 1.83 15.45 -14.76
C HIS A 356 0.92 15.99 -13.64
N HIS A 357 0.99 15.49 -12.40
CA HIS A 357 0.26 16.08 -11.27
C HIS A 357 1.28 16.64 -10.27
N GLY A 358 1.44 17.96 -10.23
CA GLY A 358 2.31 18.64 -9.26
C GLY A 358 3.25 19.72 -9.79
N ARG A 359 3.21 20.09 -11.07
CA ARG A 359 4.03 21.21 -11.61
C ARG A 359 3.17 22.25 -12.31
N ARG A 360 2.78 23.32 -11.60
CA ARG A 360 2.20 24.53 -12.23
C ARG A 360 3.31 25.38 -12.84
N GLY A 361 3.24 25.61 -14.15
CA GLY A 361 4.14 26.43 -14.96
C GLY A 361 3.76 26.35 -16.45
N LEU A 362 4.30 27.22 -17.30
CA LEU A 362 3.93 27.29 -18.74
C LEU A 362 4.56 26.18 -19.61
N GLY A 363 5.62 25.50 -19.15
CA GLY A 363 6.28 24.41 -19.88
C GLY A 363 5.46 23.12 -20.05
N PRO A 364 4.74 22.62 -19.02
CA PRO A 364 3.89 21.44 -19.11
C PRO A 364 2.65 21.56 -20.00
N ALA A 365 2.16 22.77 -20.31
CA ALA A 365 1.04 22.96 -21.24
C ALA A 365 1.43 22.60 -22.68
N VAL A 366 2.67 22.91 -23.07
CA VAL A 366 3.23 22.55 -24.39
C VAL A 366 3.53 21.04 -24.47
N ALA A 367 4.01 20.43 -23.38
CA ALA A 367 4.18 18.98 -23.29
C ALA A 367 2.84 18.21 -23.23
N GLY A 368 1.79 18.81 -22.64
CA GLY A 368 0.43 18.30 -22.60
C GLY A 368 -0.22 18.26 -24.00
N LEU A 369 0.06 19.26 -24.84
CA LEU A 369 -0.41 19.28 -26.23
C LEU A 369 0.35 18.28 -27.12
N ALA A 370 1.66 18.11 -26.91
CA ALA A 370 2.45 17.10 -27.62
C ALA A 370 2.05 15.65 -27.25
N SER A 371 1.69 15.41 -25.98
CA SER A 371 1.24 14.10 -25.49
C SER A 371 -0.23 13.79 -25.83
N ALA A 372 -1.08 14.80 -26.01
CA ALA A 372 -2.45 14.62 -26.50
C ALA A 372 -2.50 14.13 -27.96
N GLY A 373 -1.58 14.59 -28.82
CA GLY A 373 -1.45 14.11 -30.20
C GLY A 373 -0.91 12.67 -30.32
N LEU A 374 -0.11 12.21 -29.36
CA LEU A 374 0.42 10.84 -29.32
C LEU A 374 -0.58 9.82 -28.73
N ARG A 375 -1.51 10.27 -27.88
CA ARG A 375 -2.48 9.40 -27.19
C ARG A 375 -3.54 8.79 -28.10
N THR A 376 -3.93 9.47 -29.18
CA THR A 376 -5.01 9.00 -30.06
C THR A 376 -4.50 8.12 -31.19
N GLN A 377 -3.26 8.31 -31.66
CA GLN A 377 -2.69 7.47 -32.73
C GLN A 377 -2.00 6.21 -32.22
N GLY A 378 -1.35 6.24 -31.04
CA GLY A 378 -0.61 5.09 -30.51
C GLY A 378 -1.51 3.95 -30.02
N ALA A 379 -2.60 4.28 -29.31
CA ALA A 379 -3.57 3.29 -28.84
C ALA A 379 -4.39 2.69 -29.99
N TYR A 380 -4.73 3.50 -31.00
CA TYR A 380 -5.42 3.03 -32.20
C TYR A 380 -4.50 2.17 -33.09
N ALA A 381 -3.23 2.57 -33.29
CA ALA A 381 -2.25 1.75 -34.00
C ALA A 381 -1.95 0.43 -33.27
N ALA A 382 -1.87 0.45 -31.93
CA ALA A 382 -1.73 -0.75 -31.13
C ALA A 382 -2.98 -1.65 -31.22
N ASP A 383 -4.19 -1.10 -31.18
CA ASP A 383 -5.45 -1.87 -31.31
C ASP A 383 -5.65 -2.41 -32.73
N VAL A 384 -5.30 -1.64 -33.76
CA VAL A 384 -5.31 -2.09 -35.16
C VAL A 384 -4.25 -3.16 -35.40
N ALA A 385 -3.04 -3.01 -34.87
CA ALA A 385 -2.02 -4.05 -34.89
C ALA A 385 -2.47 -5.30 -34.11
N ARG A 386 -3.18 -5.15 -32.99
CA ARG A 386 -3.78 -6.25 -32.21
C ARG A 386 -4.88 -6.98 -32.97
N ARG A 387 -5.72 -6.25 -33.73
CA ARG A 387 -6.79 -6.82 -34.57
C ARG A 387 -6.23 -7.50 -35.82
N LEU A 388 -5.16 -6.98 -36.41
CA LEU A 388 -4.51 -7.53 -37.60
C LEU A 388 -3.59 -8.72 -37.30
N THR A 389 -3.02 -8.81 -36.08
CA THR A 389 -2.13 -9.93 -35.68
C THR A 389 -2.84 -11.09 -34.99
N ARG A 390 -4.18 -11.04 -34.89
CA ARG A 390 -5.01 -12.01 -34.17
C ARG A 390 -5.07 -13.40 -34.84
N LYS A 391 -4.60 -13.55 -36.07
CA LYS A 391 -4.79 -14.78 -36.86
C LYS A 391 -3.68 -15.82 -36.77
N ASP A 392 -2.43 -15.47 -36.37
CA ASP A 392 -1.33 -16.44 -36.33
C ASP A 392 -0.26 -16.12 -35.28
N ARG A 393 -0.62 -16.15 -33.99
CA ARG A 393 0.39 -16.23 -32.94
C ARG A 393 0.13 -17.45 -32.06
N GLY A 394 1.01 -18.44 -32.20
CA GLY A 394 1.07 -19.62 -31.33
C GLY A 394 1.37 -19.29 -29.87
N ALA A 395 1.98 -20.22 -29.13
CA ALA A 395 2.23 -20.06 -27.68
C ALA A 395 2.95 -18.75 -27.30
N VAL A 396 3.79 -18.21 -28.18
CA VAL A 396 4.58 -16.98 -27.98
C VAL A 396 3.73 -15.70 -27.98
N GLY A 397 2.68 -15.60 -28.80
CA GLY A 397 1.81 -14.40 -28.78
C GLY A 397 0.99 -14.29 -27.51
N ARG A 398 0.44 -15.42 -27.06
CA ARG A 398 -0.27 -15.51 -25.78
C ARG A 398 0.63 -15.22 -24.60
N PHE A 399 1.91 -15.53 -24.70
CA PHE A 399 2.93 -15.21 -23.70
C PHE A 399 3.19 -13.71 -23.61
N VAL A 400 3.39 -13.04 -24.75
CA VAL A 400 3.64 -11.59 -24.80
C VAL A 400 2.43 -10.80 -24.32
N ASP A 401 1.21 -11.15 -24.74
CA ASP A 401 -0.02 -10.51 -24.26
C ASP A 401 -0.21 -10.66 -22.73
N ARG A 402 0.17 -11.82 -22.16
CA ARG A 402 0.10 -12.10 -20.72
C ARG A 402 1.18 -11.39 -19.92
N ALA A 403 2.41 -11.34 -20.41
CA ALA A 403 3.49 -10.58 -19.79
C ALA A 403 3.20 -9.08 -19.85
N TYR A 404 2.61 -8.61 -20.95
CA TYR A 404 2.18 -7.23 -21.11
C TYR A 404 1.05 -6.88 -20.13
N SER A 405 0.02 -7.72 -19.96
CA SER A 405 -1.07 -7.43 -19.01
C SER A 405 -0.62 -7.39 -17.54
N VAL A 406 0.35 -8.23 -17.16
CA VAL A 406 1.00 -8.21 -15.83
C VAL A 406 1.70 -6.87 -15.59
N VAL A 407 2.44 -6.40 -16.60
CA VAL A 407 3.13 -5.11 -16.53
C VAL A 407 2.10 -4.00 -16.50
N THR A 408 1.09 -4.00 -17.39
CA THR A 408 0.19 -2.86 -17.59
C THR A 408 -0.96 -2.70 -16.58
N GLN A 409 -1.02 -3.51 -15.53
CA GLN A 409 -2.12 -3.45 -14.58
C GLN A 409 -2.18 -2.07 -13.88
N GLU A 410 -3.35 -1.42 -13.94
CA GLU A 410 -3.64 -0.20 -13.18
C GLU A 410 -3.82 -0.59 -11.70
N TYR A 411 -2.86 -0.20 -10.87
CA TYR A 411 -3.05 -0.19 -9.43
C TYR A 411 -3.51 1.21 -9.07
N LYS A 412 -4.78 1.39 -8.69
CA LYS A 412 -5.31 2.65 -8.18
C LYS A 412 -5.90 2.41 -6.81
N GLY A 413 -5.43 3.14 -5.81
CA GLY A 413 -6.02 3.22 -4.49
C GLY A 413 -6.50 4.64 -4.18
N ASP A 414 -6.91 4.84 -2.94
CA ASP A 414 -7.20 6.17 -2.40
C ASP A 414 -5.91 6.98 -2.20
N ILE A 415 -4.80 6.29 -1.93
CA ILE A 415 -3.47 6.88 -1.78
C ILE A 415 -2.46 6.08 -2.60
N ASP A 416 -1.99 6.65 -3.71
CA ASP A 416 -0.99 6.03 -4.57
C ASP A 416 0.44 6.53 -4.23
N LEU A 417 1.33 5.58 -3.96
CA LEU A 417 2.75 5.78 -3.65
C LEU A 417 3.60 5.33 -4.83
N HIS A 418 4.35 6.27 -5.40
CA HIS A 418 5.23 6.03 -6.54
C HIS A 418 6.66 6.44 -6.20
N PRO A 419 7.64 5.53 -6.33
CA PRO A 419 9.04 5.92 -6.20
C PRO A 419 9.47 6.81 -7.37
N GLN A 420 10.52 7.60 -7.15
CA GLN A 420 11.10 8.43 -8.20
C GLN A 420 12.03 7.58 -9.07
N PHE A 421 11.59 7.26 -10.28
CA PHE A 421 12.39 6.43 -11.19
C PHE A 421 13.35 7.26 -12.03
N ASN A 422 14.61 6.81 -12.06
CA ASN A 422 15.58 7.22 -13.07
C ASN A 422 15.58 6.22 -14.25
N TRP A 423 15.94 6.69 -15.45
CA TRP A 423 15.96 5.84 -16.66
C TRP A 423 17.00 4.72 -16.59
N GLY A 424 18.05 4.85 -15.77
CA GLY A 424 19.09 3.82 -15.60
C GLY A 424 18.58 2.55 -14.90
N LEU A 425 17.54 2.66 -14.06
CA LEU A 425 16.95 1.55 -13.32
C LEU A 425 16.22 0.52 -14.20
N TYR A 426 15.76 0.92 -15.38
CA TYR A 426 15.10 0.02 -16.34
C TYR A 426 16.02 -1.13 -16.80
N ARG A 427 17.34 -0.91 -16.81
CA ARG A 427 18.33 -1.94 -17.18
C ARG A 427 18.50 -3.02 -16.10
N LYS A 428 18.04 -2.78 -14.87
CA LYS A 428 18.22 -3.66 -13.70
C LYS A 428 16.96 -4.45 -13.31
N VAL A 429 15.88 -4.34 -14.09
CA VAL A 429 14.55 -4.91 -13.77
C VAL A 429 14.55 -6.44 -13.63
N VAL A 430 15.48 -7.13 -14.31
CA VAL A 430 15.58 -8.61 -14.36
C VAL A 430 16.90 -9.16 -13.79
N SER A 431 17.61 -8.37 -12.98
CA SER A 431 18.83 -8.79 -12.29
C SER A 431 18.66 -8.73 -10.78
N ASN A 432 19.35 -9.61 -10.03
CA ASN A 432 19.39 -9.52 -8.58
C ASN A 432 20.01 -8.15 -8.17
N PRO A 433 19.42 -7.44 -7.20
CA PRO A 433 19.95 -6.16 -6.75
C PRO A 433 21.26 -6.35 -5.98
N THR A 434 22.18 -5.39 -6.13
CA THR A 434 23.35 -5.29 -5.23
C THR A 434 22.93 -4.70 -3.89
N ARG A 435 23.81 -4.74 -2.89
CA ARG A 435 23.57 -4.08 -1.60
C ARG A 435 23.31 -2.57 -1.76
N SER A 436 24.11 -1.90 -2.58
CA SER A 436 23.92 -0.47 -2.89
C SER A 436 22.62 -0.18 -3.64
N ASP A 437 22.17 -1.10 -4.51
CA ASP A 437 20.87 -0.97 -5.17
C ASP A 437 19.73 -1.12 -4.14
N LEU A 438 19.85 -2.06 -3.19
CA LEU A 438 18.87 -2.25 -2.12
C LEU A 438 18.74 -1.00 -1.24
N ASP A 439 19.86 -0.45 -0.76
CA ASP A 439 19.86 0.76 0.08
C ASP A 439 19.18 1.94 -0.65
N ARG A 440 19.46 2.08 -1.96
CA ARG A 440 18.78 3.08 -2.79
C ARG A 440 17.28 2.82 -2.91
N PHE A 441 16.87 1.59 -3.20
CA PHE A 441 15.45 1.24 -3.35
C PHE A 441 14.67 1.47 -2.06
N VAL A 442 15.26 1.11 -0.91
CA VAL A 442 14.66 1.36 0.40
C VAL A 442 14.49 2.86 0.61
N LEU A 443 15.54 3.66 0.39
CA LEU A 443 15.43 5.10 0.57
C LEU A 443 14.44 5.77 -0.39
N GLU A 444 14.43 5.39 -1.67
CA GLU A 444 13.47 5.88 -2.67
C GLU A 444 12.03 5.48 -2.31
N GLY A 445 11.84 4.29 -1.73
CA GLY A 445 10.58 3.84 -1.18
C GLY A 445 10.12 4.68 0.01
N GLU A 446 11.01 4.95 0.98
CA GLU A 446 10.71 5.82 2.12
C GLU A 446 10.31 7.23 1.65
N ARG A 447 11.06 7.79 0.71
CA ARG A 447 10.79 9.11 0.10
C ARG A 447 9.48 9.19 -0.67
N SER A 448 8.96 8.06 -1.17
CA SER A 448 7.63 8.04 -1.78
C SER A 448 6.51 8.17 -0.75
N VAL A 449 6.76 7.77 0.50
CA VAL A 449 5.78 7.86 1.60
C VAL A 449 5.75 9.24 2.22
N TRP A 450 6.91 9.87 2.46
CA TRP A 450 7.02 11.10 3.25
C TRP A 450 6.07 12.23 2.82
N PRO A 451 5.92 12.56 1.52
CA PRO A 451 4.99 13.59 1.06
C PRO A 451 3.51 13.24 1.27
N ARG A 452 3.18 11.96 1.46
CA ARG A 452 1.82 11.47 1.64
C ARG A 452 1.51 11.15 3.12
N VAL A 453 2.45 11.35 4.05
CA VAL A 453 2.27 11.00 5.47
C VAL A 453 1.07 11.74 6.08
N ALA A 454 0.89 13.02 5.77
CA ALA A 454 -0.25 13.79 6.29
C ALA A 454 -1.60 13.20 5.84
N LEU A 455 -1.72 12.89 4.54
CA LEU A 455 -2.91 12.26 3.96
C LEU A 455 -3.16 10.85 4.56
N ILE A 456 -2.12 10.01 4.61
CA ILE A 456 -2.22 8.66 5.19
C ILE A 456 -2.63 8.75 6.66
N ARG A 457 -2.03 9.66 7.43
CA ARG A 457 -2.36 9.85 8.83
C ARG A 457 -3.82 10.26 8.98
N ALA A 458 -4.30 11.25 8.23
CA ALA A 458 -5.67 11.71 8.30
C ALA A 458 -6.69 10.62 7.91
N GLN A 459 -6.50 9.95 6.77
CA GLN A 459 -7.43 8.92 6.28
C GLN A 459 -7.45 7.66 7.14
N THR A 460 -6.34 7.34 7.84
CA THR A 460 -6.26 6.12 8.66
C THR A 460 -6.46 6.36 10.15
N ARG A 461 -6.48 7.62 10.60
CA ARG A 461 -6.52 8.00 12.02
C ARG A 461 -7.66 7.33 12.75
N LEU A 462 -8.90 7.60 12.34
CA LEU A 462 -10.07 7.12 13.04
C LEU A 462 -10.24 5.61 12.91
N GLY A 463 -9.85 5.02 11.78
CA GLY A 463 -9.84 3.57 11.59
C GLY A 463 -8.96 2.87 12.62
N ARG A 464 -7.75 3.40 12.87
CA ARG A 464 -6.86 2.92 13.93
C ARG A 464 -7.44 3.18 15.32
N THR A 465 -8.03 4.35 15.55
CA THR A 465 -8.69 4.67 16.83
C THR A 465 -9.85 3.72 17.13
N PHE A 466 -10.64 3.32 16.14
CA PHE A 466 -11.70 2.32 16.31
C PHE A 466 -11.12 0.97 16.77
N GLU A 467 -10.06 0.49 16.13
CA GLU A 467 -9.39 -0.75 16.53
C GLU A 467 -8.89 -0.67 17.98
N ASP A 468 -8.19 0.41 18.35
CA ASP A 468 -7.69 0.63 19.72
C ASP A 468 -8.83 0.65 20.75
N CYS A 469 -9.91 1.36 20.46
CA CYS A 469 -11.06 1.48 21.34
C CYS A 469 -11.77 0.13 21.51
N LEU A 470 -11.88 -0.66 20.44
CA LEU A 470 -12.48 -2.00 20.49
C LEU A 470 -11.61 -2.98 21.29
N ASP A 471 -10.29 -2.93 21.12
CA ASP A 471 -9.35 -3.72 21.92
C ASP A 471 -9.47 -3.37 23.41
N GLN A 472 -9.59 -2.07 23.73
CA GLN A 472 -9.78 -1.59 25.10
C GLN A 472 -11.12 -2.00 25.70
N LEU A 473 -12.21 -1.90 24.94
CA LEU A 473 -13.57 -2.28 25.37
C LEU A 473 -13.75 -3.80 25.50
N SER A 474 -12.86 -4.59 24.87
CA SER A 474 -12.86 -6.05 24.95
C SER A 474 -12.11 -6.59 26.16
N ARG A 475 -11.31 -5.76 26.84
CA ARG A 475 -10.65 -6.13 28.10
C ARG A 475 -11.69 -6.18 29.23
N PRO A 476 -11.57 -7.17 30.15
CA PRO A 476 -12.51 -7.37 31.25
C PRO A 476 -12.58 -6.19 32.20
#